data_AF-A0A016U550-F1
#
_entry.id   AF-A0A016U550-F1
#
_cell.length_a   1.000
_cell.length_b   1.000
_cell.length_c   1.000
_cell.angle_alpha   90.00
_cell.angle_beta   90.00
_cell.angle_gamma   90.00
#
_symmetry.space_group_name_H-M   'P 1'
#
loop_
_entity.id
_entity.type
_entity.pdbx_description
1 polymer ?
#
loop_
_entity_poly.entity_id
_entity_poly.type
_entity_poly.pdbx_seq_one_letter_code
_entity_poly.pdbx_strand_id
1 'polypeptide(L)'
;MVMDCDNSDPQQLDILYATEMLDRVYPQTNSYYSECIKGANFVLGLAVAKGDDHRWRPKTRTYDYTRVQSSWMSDKHWKVHPHWRYCLLNDTDTNITKEEAFVIYANQMRHSGKLPDLCRPREQLVKKLLVDLEATSALQDSWDLQWQYLKDNLIHLVFFAAPSGLIRYYNQTLDDYDYEDPNWSIFDHIGAMLSIEHVQE
;
A
#
# COMPACT_ATOMS: atom_id res chain seq x y z
N MET A 1 13.69 -27.55 -5.54
CA MET A 1 14.10 -27.32 -4.14
C MET A 1 13.45 -28.40 -3.28
N VAL A 2 14.23 -29.14 -2.51
CA VAL A 2 13.70 -30.09 -1.52
C VAL A 2 13.75 -29.36 -0.18
N MET A 3 12.59 -29.01 0.38
CA MET A 3 12.51 -28.45 1.73
C MET A 3 12.52 -29.63 2.70
N ASP A 4 13.71 -29.93 3.22
CA ASP A 4 13.88 -30.96 4.23
C ASP A 4 13.83 -30.35 5.64
N CYS A 5 13.45 -31.20 6.57
CA CYS A 5 13.16 -30.92 7.97
C CYS A 5 14.40 -30.58 8.81
N ASP A 6 15.59 -30.91 8.32
CA ASP A 6 16.85 -30.87 9.07
C ASP A 6 17.86 -29.84 8.53
N ASN A 7 17.41 -28.81 7.80
CA ASN A 7 18.31 -27.73 7.39
C ASN A 7 18.55 -26.76 8.56
N SER A 8 19.64 -27.00 9.30
CA SER A 8 20.13 -26.04 10.31
C SER A 8 20.55 -24.70 9.70
N ASP A 9 20.94 -24.71 8.42
CA ASP A 9 21.40 -23.52 7.69
C ASP A 9 20.40 -23.12 6.59
N PRO A 10 20.04 -21.82 6.49
CA PRO A 10 19.15 -21.34 5.43
C PRO A 10 19.82 -21.46 4.07
N GLN A 11 19.08 -22.01 3.10
CA GLN A 11 19.57 -22.12 1.72
C GLN A 11 19.36 -20.80 0.98
N GLN A 12 20.42 -20.27 0.37
CA GLN A 12 20.32 -19.12 -0.52
C GLN A 12 20.18 -19.58 -1.97
N LEU A 13 19.18 -19.07 -2.68
CA LEU A 13 18.94 -19.37 -4.07
C LEU A 13 18.65 -18.09 -4.86
N ASP A 14 19.28 -17.99 -6.03
CA ASP A 14 18.90 -17.02 -7.04
C ASP A 14 17.70 -17.55 -7.80
N ILE A 15 16.60 -16.79 -7.74
CA ILE A 15 15.33 -17.14 -8.36
C ILE A 15 14.84 -16.03 -9.28
N LEU A 16 13.82 -16.36 -10.06
CA LEU A 16 13.05 -15.40 -10.83
C LEU A 16 11.74 -15.12 -10.07
N TYR A 17 11.62 -13.93 -9.47
CA TYR A 17 10.40 -13.46 -8.84
C TYR A 17 9.46 -12.89 -9.91
N ALA A 18 8.22 -13.37 -9.95
CA ALA A 18 7.21 -12.89 -10.88
C ALA A 18 6.06 -12.20 -10.13
N THR A 19 5.48 -11.17 -10.76
CA THR A 19 4.23 -10.57 -10.28
C THR A 19 3.07 -11.55 -10.42
N GLU A 20 1.95 -11.30 -9.72
CA GLU A 20 0.77 -12.18 -9.73
C GLU A 20 0.23 -12.44 -11.15
N MET A 21 0.30 -11.44 -12.02
CA MET A 21 -0.11 -11.54 -13.43
C MET A 21 0.97 -12.07 -14.38
N LEU A 22 2.18 -12.36 -13.88
CA LEU A 22 3.36 -12.80 -14.64
C LEU A 22 3.87 -11.83 -15.73
N ASP A 23 3.33 -10.62 -15.80
CA ASP A 23 3.75 -9.60 -16.78
C ASP A 23 5.21 -9.16 -16.62
N ARG A 24 5.78 -9.33 -15.41
CA ARG A 24 7.16 -8.95 -15.10
C ARG A 24 7.83 -10.02 -14.26
N VAL A 25 9.08 -10.30 -14.60
CA VAL A 25 9.93 -11.26 -13.93
C VAL A 25 11.27 -10.60 -13.60
N TYR A 26 11.69 -10.70 -12.34
CA TYR A 26 12.89 -10.06 -11.82
C TYR A 26 13.84 -11.10 -11.22
N PRO A 27 15.15 -11.01 -11.47
CA PRO A 27 16.12 -11.80 -10.72
C PRO A 27 16.11 -11.35 -9.26
N GLN A 28 16.04 -12.30 -8.33
CA GLN A 28 16.00 -12.05 -6.90
C GLN A 28 16.72 -13.17 -6.15
N THR A 29 17.59 -12.82 -5.21
CA THR A 29 18.22 -13.79 -4.29
C THR A 29 17.35 -13.92 -3.04
N ASN A 30 16.97 -15.15 -2.68
CA ASN A 30 16.17 -15.46 -1.49
C ASN A 30 16.92 -16.40 -0.55
N SER A 31 16.80 -16.16 0.75
CA SER A 31 17.12 -17.10 1.81
C SER A 31 15.88 -17.90 2.18
N TYR A 32 15.98 -19.23 2.16
CA TYR A 32 14.88 -20.13 2.49
C TYR A 32 15.14 -20.81 3.83
N TYR A 33 14.16 -20.70 4.71
CA TYR A 33 14.10 -21.34 6.02
C TYR A 33 13.02 -22.42 5.97
N SER A 34 13.27 -23.58 6.58
CA SER A 34 12.28 -24.66 6.68
C SER A 34 12.28 -25.28 8.08
N GLU A 35 11.10 -25.63 8.60
CA GLU A 35 10.94 -26.27 9.91
C GLU A 35 9.75 -27.25 9.90
N CYS A 36 9.86 -28.39 10.60
CA CYS A 36 8.75 -29.34 10.70
C CYS A 36 7.71 -28.90 11.73
N ILE A 37 6.44 -29.12 11.41
CA ILE A 37 5.35 -28.93 12.38
C ILE A 37 5.23 -30.19 13.25
N LYS A 38 5.53 -30.07 14.54
CA LYS A 38 5.42 -31.19 15.50
C LYS A 38 3.99 -31.76 15.52
N GLY A 39 3.88 -33.08 15.37
CA GLY A 39 2.59 -33.78 15.40
C GLY A 39 1.81 -33.74 14.08
N ALA A 40 2.41 -33.24 12.99
CA ALA A 40 1.80 -33.24 11.67
C ALA A 40 2.84 -33.57 10.57
N ASN A 41 2.38 -34.06 9.43
CA ASN A 41 3.23 -34.36 8.27
C ASN A 41 3.42 -33.13 7.37
N PHE A 42 3.64 -31.96 7.97
CA PHE A 42 3.80 -30.69 7.25
C PHE A 42 5.14 -30.04 7.58
N VAL A 43 5.75 -29.43 6.55
CA VAL A 43 6.95 -28.60 6.64
C VAL A 43 6.56 -27.15 6.34
N LEU A 44 6.95 -26.23 7.21
CA LEU A 44 6.75 -24.80 7.01
C LEU A 44 7.99 -24.22 6.34
N GLY A 45 7.83 -23.68 5.14
CA GLY A 45 8.88 -22.94 4.43
C GLY A 45 8.65 -21.43 4.48
N LEU A 46 9.71 -20.66 4.68
CA LEU A 46 9.71 -19.19 4.58
C LEU A 46 10.82 -18.74 3.63
N ALA A 47 10.45 -18.00 2.59
CA ALA A 47 11.38 -17.33 1.71
C ALA A 47 11.53 -15.86 2.13
N VAL A 48 12.75 -15.40 2.33
CA VAL A 48 13.08 -14.02 2.68
C VAL A 48 14.00 -13.45 1.61
N ALA A 49 13.60 -12.35 0.97
CA ALA A 49 14.43 -11.67 -0.01
C ALA A 49 15.70 -11.13 0.63
N LYS A 50 16.81 -11.15 -0.12
CA LYS A 50 18.07 -10.52 0.34
C LYS A 50 17.83 -9.03 0.62
N GLY A 51 18.11 -8.60 1.84
CA GLY A 51 17.88 -7.23 2.33
C GLY A 51 16.61 -7.05 3.17
N ASP A 52 15.68 -8.01 3.13
CA ASP A 52 14.47 -8.03 3.96
C ASP A 52 14.67 -8.77 5.30
N ASP A 53 15.91 -9.19 5.56
CA ASP A 53 16.35 -9.84 6.80
C ASP A 53 16.36 -8.87 8.00
N HIS A 54 16.36 -7.56 7.73
CA HIS A 54 16.33 -6.52 8.74
C HIS A 54 14.98 -5.79 8.74
N ARG A 55 14.42 -5.60 9.95
CA ARG A 55 13.23 -4.76 10.14
C ARG A 55 13.53 -3.61 11.06
N TRP A 56 13.10 -2.42 10.67
CA TRP A 56 13.11 -1.27 11.56
C TRP A 56 12.20 -1.53 12.76
N ARG A 57 12.73 -1.29 13.97
CA ARG A 57 11.96 -1.33 15.22
C ARG A 57 12.16 -0.03 15.98
N PRO A 58 11.09 0.55 16.56
CA PRO A 58 11.23 1.72 17.41
C PRO A 58 12.10 1.39 18.64
N LYS A 59 12.95 2.34 19.05
CA LYS A 59 13.80 2.19 20.25
C LYS A 59 12.97 2.00 21.52
N THR A 60 11.80 2.64 21.57
CA THR A 60 10.85 2.55 22.68
C THR A 60 9.75 1.54 22.32
N ARG A 61 9.43 0.62 23.23
CA ARG A 61 8.38 -0.39 23.00
C ARG A 61 6.96 0.19 23.11
N THR A 62 6.81 1.29 23.83
CA THR A 62 5.56 2.02 24.01
C THR A 62 5.46 3.14 22.97
N TYR A 63 4.35 3.18 22.25
CA TYR A 63 4.03 4.28 21.35
C TYR A 63 3.25 5.34 22.12
N ASP A 64 3.63 6.61 21.98
CA ASP A 64 2.91 7.72 22.57
C ASP A 64 1.80 8.20 21.62
N TYR A 65 0.58 7.75 21.88
CA TYR A 65 -0.58 8.09 21.06
C TYR A 65 -1.00 9.57 21.19
N THR A 66 -0.54 10.30 22.22
CA THR A 66 -0.84 11.73 22.37
C THR A 66 -0.14 12.59 21.31
N ARG A 67 0.95 12.07 20.72
CA ARG A 67 1.70 12.74 19.65
C ARG A 67 0.98 12.74 18.30
N VAL A 68 -0.01 11.87 18.11
CA VAL A 68 -0.75 11.76 16.84
C VAL A 68 -1.34 13.11 16.46
N GLN A 69 -0.98 13.62 15.29
CA GLN A 69 -1.50 14.90 14.80
C GLN A 69 -2.49 14.68 13.66
N SER A 70 -3.59 15.42 13.69
CA SER A 70 -4.61 15.39 12.63
C SER A 70 -4.04 15.93 11.29
N SER A 71 -3.02 16.79 11.34
CA SER A 71 -2.29 17.30 10.16
C SER A 71 -1.61 16.19 9.36
N TRP A 72 -1.30 15.04 9.96
CA TRP A 72 -0.74 13.91 9.21
C TRP A 72 -1.75 13.27 8.26
N MET A 73 -3.04 13.57 8.38
CA MET A 73 -4.10 12.97 7.57
C MET A 73 -5.08 14.04 7.04
N SER A 74 -4.71 15.32 7.11
CA SER A 74 -5.59 16.42 6.73
C SER A 74 -5.76 16.56 5.22
N ASP A 75 -4.79 16.06 4.46
CA ASP A 75 -4.84 16.00 3.01
C ASP A 75 -5.71 14.83 2.52
N LYS A 76 -6.32 14.98 1.35
CA LYS A 76 -7.05 13.89 0.67
C LYS A 76 -6.13 13.00 -0.18
N HIS A 77 -4.84 13.32 -0.22
CA HIS A 77 -3.85 12.72 -1.11
C HIS A 77 -3.10 11.56 -0.47
N TRP A 78 -3.82 10.76 0.31
CA TRP A 78 -3.32 9.50 0.81
C TRP A 78 -4.40 8.42 0.74
N LYS A 79 -3.93 7.18 0.66
CA LYS A 79 -4.72 5.96 0.66
C LYS A 79 -4.05 4.92 1.55
N VAL A 80 -4.83 3.96 2.00
CA VAL A 80 -4.29 2.74 2.60
C VAL A 80 -4.53 1.54 1.69
N HIS A 81 -3.75 0.49 1.91
CA HIS A 81 -3.83 -0.71 1.09
C HIS A 81 -5.26 -1.28 1.06
N PRO A 82 -5.82 -1.59 -0.13
CA PRO A 82 -7.23 -1.87 -0.31
C PRO A 82 -7.72 -3.12 0.42
N HIS A 83 -6.83 -4.05 0.76
CA HIS A 83 -7.18 -5.28 1.50
C HIS A 83 -6.81 -5.22 2.99
N TRP A 84 -6.07 -4.21 3.43
CA TRP A 84 -5.65 -4.15 4.83
C TRP A 84 -6.74 -3.45 5.65
N ARG A 85 -6.95 -3.93 6.88
CA ARG A 85 -7.82 -3.27 7.87
C ARG A 85 -6.96 -2.97 9.09
N TYR A 86 -6.88 -1.71 9.51
CA TYR A 86 -6.01 -1.31 10.62
C TYR A 86 -6.74 -1.44 11.96
N CYS A 87 -8.02 -1.08 11.97
CA CYS A 87 -8.93 -1.30 13.09
C CYS A 87 -10.15 -2.09 12.60
N LEU A 88 -10.81 -2.80 13.51
CA LEU A 88 -12.12 -3.38 13.25
C LEU A 88 -13.13 -2.23 13.12
N LEU A 89 -13.86 -2.18 12.00
CA LEU A 89 -14.92 -1.20 11.80
C LEU A 89 -16.08 -1.54 12.73
N ASN A 90 -16.68 -0.53 13.35
CA ASN A 90 -17.91 -0.76 14.10
C ASN A 90 -19.05 -0.99 13.11
N ASP A 91 -20.03 -1.83 13.44
CA ASP A 91 -21.13 -2.19 12.53
C ASP A 91 -22.01 -1.00 12.10
N THR A 92 -21.81 0.17 12.72
CA THR A 92 -22.44 1.46 12.37
C THR A 92 -21.77 2.21 11.21
N ASP A 93 -20.61 1.76 10.74
CA ASP A 93 -19.71 2.50 9.85
C ASP A 93 -19.94 2.19 8.35
N THR A 94 -21.17 1.83 7.95
CA THR A 94 -21.44 1.28 6.61
C THR A 94 -21.25 2.26 5.44
N ASN A 95 -21.06 3.56 5.71
CA ASN A 95 -20.91 4.61 4.68
C ASN A 95 -19.59 5.39 4.72
N ILE A 96 -18.60 4.96 5.51
CA ILE A 96 -17.29 5.64 5.56
C ILE A 96 -16.20 4.81 4.91
N THR A 97 -15.23 5.49 4.31
CA THR A 97 -14.03 4.87 3.76
C THR A 97 -13.11 4.40 4.88
N LYS A 98 -12.14 3.52 4.54
CA LYS A 98 -11.18 2.99 5.52
C LYS A 98 -10.27 4.07 6.07
N GLU A 99 -9.91 5.03 5.23
CA GLU A 99 -9.14 6.21 5.57
C GLU A 99 -9.91 7.09 6.56
N GLU A 100 -11.17 7.40 6.28
CA GLU A 100 -12.04 8.19 7.18
C GLU A 100 -12.22 7.50 8.53
N ALA A 101 -12.48 6.18 8.53
CA ALA A 101 -12.56 5.40 9.74
C ALA A 101 -11.24 5.46 10.55
N PHE A 102 -10.10 5.35 9.86
CA PHE A 102 -8.81 5.46 10.51
C PHE A 102 -8.57 6.85 11.11
N VAL A 103 -8.97 7.93 10.43
CA VAL A 103 -8.90 9.30 10.97
C VAL A 103 -9.71 9.43 12.27
N ILE A 104 -10.90 8.84 12.33
CA ILE A 104 -11.73 8.83 13.56
C ILE A 104 -10.97 8.15 14.71
N TYR A 105 -10.42 6.95 14.47
CA TYR A 105 -9.66 6.24 15.51
C TYR A 105 -8.37 6.96 15.90
N ALA A 106 -7.66 7.57 14.94
CA ALA A 106 -6.45 8.33 15.21
C ALA A 106 -6.75 9.58 16.06
N ASN A 107 -7.89 10.24 15.82
CA ASN A 107 -8.37 11.31 16.69
C ASN A 107 -8.69 10.79 18.10
N GLN A 108 -9.35 9.64 18.24
CA GLN A 108 -9.57 9.03 19.56
C GLN A 108 -8.25 8.70 20.28
N MET A 109 -7.24 8.21 19.55
CA MET A 109 -5.89 7.94 20.05
C MET A 109 -5.25 9.21 20.60
N ARG A 110 -5.29 10.31 19.84
CA ARG A 110 -4.78 11.63 20.24
C ARG A 110 -5.45 12.14 21.52
N HIS A 111 -6.78 12.08 21.61
CA HIS A 111 -7.52 12.62 22.75
C HIS A 111 -7.37 11.77 24.02
N SER A 112 -7.37 10.44 23.89
CA SER A 112 -7.31 9.53 25.03
C SER A 112 -5.90 9.12 25.45
N GLY A 113 -4.90 9.35 24.57
CA GLY A 113 -3.53 8.85 24.74
C GLY A 113 -3.41 7.32 24.67
N LYS A 114 -4.44 6.62 24.20
CA LYS A 114 -4.52 5.15 24.20
C LYS A 114 -5.00 4.61 22.86
N LEU A 115 -4.64 3.36 22.57
CA LEU A 115 -5.14 2.64 21.41
C LEU A 115 -6.61 2.19 21.65
N PRO A 116 -7.56 2.54 20.77
CA PRO A 116 -8.93 2.03 20.82
C PRO A 116 -8.98 0.50 20.78
N ASP A 117 -9.96 -0.09 21.46
CA ASP A 117 -10.10 -1.55 21.59
C ASP A 117 -10.24 -2.26 20.24
N LEU A 118 -10.97 -1.63 19.31
CA LEU A 118 -11.14 -2.11 17.94
C LEU A 118 -9.83 -2.16 17.14
N CYS A 119 -8.80 -1.41 17.55
CA CYS A 119 -7.49 -1.38 16.92
C CYS A 119 -6.48 -2.34 17.59
N ARG A 120 -6.75 -2.82 18.83
CA ARG A 120 -5.82 -3.68 19.59
C ARG A 120 -5.39 -4.96 18.88
N PRO A 121 -6.28 -5.71 18.18
CA PRO A 121 -5.87 -6.93 17.50
C PRO A 121 -4.78 -6.72 16.44
N ARG A 122 -4.60 -5.48 15.97
CA ARG A 122 -3.68 -5.11 14.90
C ARG A 122 -2.77 -3.95 15.31
N GLU A 123 -2.47 -3.84 16.61
CA GLU A 123 -1.68 -2.74 17.19
C GLU A 123 -0.39 -2.46 16.43
N GLN A 124 0.37 -3.49 16.04
CA GLN A 124 1.65 -3.32 15.33
C GLN A 124 1.45 -2.67 13.96
N LEU A 125 0.39 -3.07 13.24
CA LEU A 125 0.07 -2.51 11.94
C LEU A 125 -0.38 -1.04 12.07
N VAL A 126 -1.19 -0.74 13.08
CA VAL A 126 -1.64 0.64 13.39
C VAL A 126 -0.45 1.53 13.73
N LYS A 127 0.44 1.09 14.62
CA LYS A 127 1.66 1.82 14.97
C LYS A 127 2.53 2.10 13.75
N LYS A 128 2.70 1.09 12.88
CA LYS A 128 3.52 1.24 11.67
C LYS A 128 2.91 2.26 10.70
N LEU A 129 1.57 2.25 10.55
CA LEU A 129 0.86 3.26 9.76
C LEU A 129 1.03 4.66 10.35
N LEU A 130 0.88 4.85 11.67
CA LEU A 130 1.05 6.16 12.31
C LEU A 130 2.47 6.71 12.11
N VAL A 131 3.50 5.87 12.22
CA VAL A 131 4.89 6.25 11.97
C VAL A 131 5.09 6.67 10.52
N ASP A 132 4.56 5.90 9.56
CA ASP A 132 4.72 6.23 8.15
C ASP A 132 3.93 7.50 7.78
N LEU A 133 2.75 7.72 8.37
CA LEU A 133 1.97 8.96 8.23
C LEU A 133 2.75 10.18 8.74
N GLU A 134 3.38 10.07 9.91
CA GLU A 134 4.22 11.12 10.47
C GLU A 134 5.44 11.39 9.57
N ALA A 135 6.18 10.35 9.21
CA ALA A 135 7.40 10.46 8.43
C ALA A 135 7.16 11.04 7.03
N THR A 136 5.97 10.84 6.47
CA THR A 136 5.59 11.32 5.14
C THR A 136 4.76 12.59 5.16
N SER A 137 4.48 13.16 6.33
CA SER A 137 3.56 14.32 6.47
C SER A 137 4.02 15.55 5.69
N ALA A 138 5.32 15.77 5.55
CA ALA A 138 5.89 16.90 4.82
C ALA A 138 6.12 16.62 3.31
N LEU A 139 5.79 15.43 2.81
CA LEU A 139 5.99 15.11 1.39
C LEU A 139 5.13 16.00 0.49
N GLN A 140 3.92 16.33 0.92
CA GLN A 140 3.04 17.17 0.12
C GLN A 140 3.60 18.59 -0.04
N ASP A 141 4.05 19.21 1.05
CA ASP A 141 4.70 20.53 0.98
C ASP A 141 5.92 20.50 0.04
N SER A 142 6.69 19.40 0.06
CA SER A 142 7.82 19.22 -0.86
C SER A 142 7.39 19.10 -2.31
N TRP A 143 6.28 18.42 -2.60
CA TRP A 143 5.75 18.30 -3.96
C TRP A 143 5.12 19.60 -4.45
N ASP A 144 4.46 20.35 -3.58
CA ASP A 144 3.91 21.67 -3.87
C ASP A 144 5.03 22.67 -4.24
N LEU A 145 6.15 22.66 -3.50
CA LEU A 145 7.33 23.46 -3.85
C LEU A 145 7.94 23.08 -5.21
N GLN A 146 7.79 21.82 -5.61
CA GLN A 146 8.29 21.29 -6.88
C GLN A 146 7.24 21.31 -8.00
N TRP A 147 6.05 21.86 -7.77
CA TRP A 147 4.93 21.83 -8.71
C TRP A 147 5.34 22.23 -10.13
N GLN A 148 6.02 23.38 -10.27
CA GLN A 148 6.43 23.91 -11.56
C GLN A 148 7.42 22.98 -12.26
N TYR A 149 8.39 22.43 -11.51
CA TYR A 149 9.35 21.47 -12.04
C TYR A 149 8.65 20.20 -12.54
N LEU A 150 7.74 19.64 -11.74
CA LEU A 150 6.97 18.45 -12.11
C LEU A 150 6.15 18.70 -13.37
N LYS A 151 5.52 19.88 -13.47
CA LYS A 151 4.73 20.30 -14.64
C LYS A 151 5.59 20.45 -15.89
N ASP A 152 6.71 21.16 -15.79
CA ASP A 152 7.62 21.41 -16.93
C ASP A 152 8.25 20.11 -17.48
N ASN A 153 8.32 19.06 -16.67
CA ASN A 153 8.83 17.74 -17.04
C ASN A 153 7.72 16.72 -17.38
N LEU A 154 6.47 17.16 -17.52
CA LEU A 154 5.32 16.30 -17.85
C LEU A 154 5.14 15.14 -16.84
N ILE A 155 5.40 15.39 -15.56
CA ILE A 155 5.21 14.41 -14.48
C ILE A 155 3.78 14.54 -13.94
N HIS A 156 2.93 13.58 -14.27
CA HIS A 156 1.50 13.62 -13.96
C HIS A 156 1.14 13.04 -12.59
N LEU A 157 1.90 12.05 -12.13
CA LEU A 157 1.68 11.39 -10.86
C LEU A 157 3.01 11.18 -10.14
N VAL A 158 3.10 11.71 -8.92
CA VAL A 158 4.15 11.33 -7.97
C VAL A 158 3.49 10.55 -6.85
N PHE A 159 4.10 9.46 -6.41
CA PHE A 159 3.59 8.71 -5.27
C PHE A 159 4.72 8.18 -4.40
N PHE A 160 4.37 7.90 -3.15
CA PHE A 160 5.23 7.23 -2.19
C PHE A 160 4.42 6.13 -1.49
N ALA A 161 4.83 4.88 -1.69
CA ALA A 161 4.23 3.72 -1.04
C ALA A 161 5.11 3.26 0.11
N ALA A 162 4.56 3.23 1.32
CA ALA A 162 5.25 2.81 2.52
C ALA A 162 4.90 1.35 2.91
N PRO A 163 5.78 0.65 3.63
CA PRO A 163 5.54 -0.74 4.05
C PRO A 163 4.31 -0.95 4.95
N SER A 164 3.79 0.11 5.59
CA SER A 164 2.51 0.04 6.32
C SER A 164 1.29 -0.10 5.40
N GLY A 165 1.44 -0.05 4.08
CA GLY A 165 0.34 0.02 3.13
C GLY A 165 -0.18 1.45 2.93
N LEU A 166 0.45 2.46 3.53
CA LEU A 166 0.21 3.87 3.23
C LEU A 166 0.70 4.20 1.82
N ILE A 167 -0.12 4.88 1.04
CA ILE A 167 0.24 5.45 -0.25
C ILE A 167 -0.05 6.94 -0.16
N ARG A 168 0.98 7.77 -0.29
CA ARG A 168 0.85 9.20 -0.58
C ARG A 168 0.91 9.39 -2.07
N TYR A 169 0.10 10.28 -2.62
CA TYR A 169 0.15 10.59 -4.04
C TYR A 169 0.01 12.08 -4.27
N TYR A 170 0.39 12.52 -5.46
CA TYR A 170 0.26 13.89 -5.90
C TYR A 170 -0.09 13.85 -7.38
N ASN A 171 -1.34 14.18 -7.68
CA ASN A 171 -1.84 14.15 -9.03
C ASN A 171 -1.76 15.57 -9.59
N GLN A 172 -1.02 15.75 -10.67
CA GLN A 172 -1.24 16.92 -11.51
C GLN A 172 -2.43 16.59 -12.38
N THR A 173 -3.55 17.30 -12.22
CA THR A 173 -4.68 17.10 -13.12
C THR A 173 -4.19 17.23 -14.55
N LEU A 174 -4.36 16.16 -15.30
CA LEU A 174 -4.11 16.08 -16.73
C LEU A 174 -5.26 16.78 -17.46
N ASP A 175 -5.56 18.03 -17.11
CA ASP A 175 -6.69 18.76 -17.67
C ASP A 175 -6.55 18.94 -19.21
N ASP A 176 -5.32 18.85 -19.72
CA ASP A 176 -4.98 19.02 -21.14
C ASP A 176 -4.70 17.69 -21.89
N TYR A 177 -4.90 16.51 -21.28
CA TYR A 177 -4.57 15.23 -21.91
C TYR A 177 -5.76 14.25 -21.89
N ASP A 178 -6.14 13.79 -23.08
CA ASP A 178 -7.07 12.67 -23.25
C ASP A 178 -6.32 11.33 -23.09
N TYR A 179 -6.90 10.41 -22.30
CA TYR A 179 -6.45 9.02 -22.28
C TYR A 179 -6.95 8.30 -23.53
N GLU A 180 -6.12 8.22 -24.55
CA GLU A 180 -6.37 7.37 -25.72
C GLU A 180 -5.94 5.93 -25.42
N ASP A 181 -6.84 4.95 -25.60
CA ASP A 181 -6.47 3.52 -25.55
C ASP A 181 -5.61 3.22 -26.79
N PRO A 182 -4.40 2.66 -26.64
CA PRO A 182 -3.56 2.29 -27.79
C PRO A 182 -4.17 1.20 -28.69
N ASN A 183 -5.21 0.50 -28.23
CA ASN A 183 -6.02 -0.43 -29.03
C ASN A 183 -7.30 0.21 -29.59
N TRP A 184 -7.51 1.51 -29.40
CA TRP A 184 -8.67 2.23 -29.91
C TRP A 184 -8.58 2.34 -31.43
N SER A 185 -9.18 1.38 -32.13
CA SER A 185 -9.33 1.40 -33.58
C SER A 185 -10.38 2.45 -33.98
N ILE A 186 -9.99 3.41 -34.83
CA ILE A 186 -10.89 4.41 -35.41
C ILE A 186 -12.07 3.77 -36.16
N PHE A 187 -11.93 2.51 -36.59
CA PHE A 187 -12.96 1.78 -37.32
C PHE A 187 -14.13 1.31 -36.44
N ASP A 188 -13.89 1.09 -35.14
CA ASP A 188 -14.96 0.71 -34.20
C ASP A 188 -15.89 1.90 -33.90
N HIS A 189 -15.36 3.13 -34.00
CA HIS A 189 -16.15 4.35 -33.79
C HIS A 189 -17.00 4.74 -35.02
N ILE A 190 -16.51 4.49 -36.24
CA ILE A 190 -17.33 4.67 -37.46
C ILE A 190 -18.46 3.63 -37.48
N GLY A 191 -18.20 2.39 -37.05
CA GLY A 191 -19.25 1.37 -36.89
C GLY A 191 -20.30 1.75 -35.83
N ALA A 192 -19.89 2.37 -34.73
CA ALA A 192 -20.80 2.84 -33.69
C ALA A 192 -21.62 4.08 -34.11
N MET A 193 -21.04 5.02 -34.87
CA MET A 193 -21.81 6.16 -35.41
C MET A 193 -22.80 5.73 -36.51
N LEU A 194 -22.39 4.85 -37.43
CA LEU A 194 -23.26 4.40 -38.53
C LEU A 194 -24.40 3.46 -38.08
N SER A 195 -24.26 2.81 -36.91
CA SER A 195 -25.33 1.99 -36.33
C SER A 195 -26.38 2.81 -35.56
N ILE A 196 -26.08 4.06 -35.20
CA ILE A 196 -27.05 4.97 -34.56
C ILE A 196 -27.96 5.62 -35.62
N GLU A 197 -27.46 5.87 -36.84
CA GLU A 197 -28.25 6.48 -37.91
C GLU A 197 -29.27 5.52 -38.59
N HIS A 198 -29.28 4.23 -38.26
CA HIS A 198 -30.19 3.24 -38.85
C HIS A 198 -31.29 2.71 -37.91
N VAL A 199 -31.47 3.32 -36.72
CA VAL A 199 -32.48 2.86 -35.73
C VAL A 199 -33.52 3.94 -35.40
N GLN A 200 -33.62 5.02 -36.18
CA GLN A 200 -34.75 5.95 -36.11
C GLN A 200 -35.26 6.35 -37.51
N GLU A 201 -35.90 5.40 -38.19
CA GLU A 201 -37.09 5.63 -39.03
C GLU A 201 -38.18 4.64 -38.63
#